data_AF-A0A2E1FSA1-F1
#
_entry.id   AF-A0A2E1FSA1-F1
#
_cell.length_a   1.000
_cell.length_b   1.000
_cell.length_c   1.000
_cell.angle_alpha   90.00
_cell.angle_beta   90.00
_cell.angle_gamma   90.00
#
_symmetry.space_group_name_H-M   'P 1'
#
loop_
_entity.id
_entity.type
_entity.pdbx_description
1 polymer ?
#
loop_
_entity_poly.entity_id
_entity_poly.type
_entity_poly.pdbx_seq_one_letter_code
_entity_poly.pdbx_strand_id
1 'polypeptide(L)'
;MRYLITIVIAALSLNAFGQGIPQLPYNPDENGDGLIGVPDLQALLSQYGLEFNSAVLSEDGENAVVNIGDMSYPECASSCRNLPGFWSVATLEDLGIVWSTLYSTYHIWLHRSDSSPNPGLLVNSGNNNWSVYEQMYSSAKCFCAAHELPKVEYFKCIGYGSDAIEECVLCAQQKVSEGWYPLSPSTATTQDLWRWAE
;
A
#
# COMPACT_ATOMS: atom_id res chain seq x y z
N MET A 1 33.14 28.14 37.88
CA MET A 1 31.99 28.08 36.95
C MET A 1 32.22 27.16 35.75
N ARG A 2 33.38 27.16 35.08
CA ARG A 2 33.64 26.29 33.91
C ARG A 2 33.45 24.78 34.22
N TYR A 3 34.01 24.30 35.32
CA TYR A 3 33.88 22.89 35.73
C TYR A 3 32.46 22.46 36.10
N LEU A 4 31.65 23.37 36.66
CA LEU A 4 30.25 23.08 36.99
C LEU A 4 29.41 22.86 35.74
N ILE A 5 29.61 23.69 34.70
CA ILE A 5 28.92 23.55 33.42
C ILE A 5 29.33 22.24 32.74
N THR A 6 30.61 21.89 32.76
CA THR A 6 31.09 20.62 32.18
C THR A 6 30.49 19.40 32.89
N ILE A 7 30.37 19.44 34.22
CA ILE A 7 29.76 18.35 34.99
C ILE A 7 28.26 18.23 34.70
N VAL A 8 27.53 19.35 34.61
CA VAL A 8 26.09 19.34 34.29
C VAL A 8 25.84 18.80 32.88
N ILE A 9 26.65 19.23 31.89
CA ILE A 9 26.53 18.72 30.52
C ILE A 9 26.87 17.23 30.47
N ALA A 10 27.92 16.78 31.16
CA ALA A 10 28.27 15.36 31.24
C ALA A 10 27.19 14.52 31.93
N ALA A 11 26.59 15.04 33.00
CA ALA A 11 25.49 14.36 33.69
C ALA A 11 24.25 14.25 32.80
N LEU A 12 23.89 15.32 32.07
CA LEU A 12 22.75 15.31 31.17
C LEU A 12 22.97 14.37 29.96
N SER A 13 24.17 14.34 29.40
CA SER A 13 24.49 13.44 28.29
C SER A 13 24.56 11.97 28.72
N LEU A 14 25.07 11.66 29.92
CA LEU A 14 25.10 10.28 30.45
C LEU A 14 23.70 9.74 30.78
N ASN A 15 22.74 10.59 31.19
CA ASN A 15 21.36 10.17 31.42
C ASN A 15 20.60 9.90 30.10
N ALA A 16 20.95 10.59 29.01
CA ALA A 16 20.37 10.33 27.68
C ALA A 16 20.80 8.97 27.09
N PHE A 17 22.00 8.47 27.41
CA PHE A 17 22.47 7.14 27.00
C PHE A 17 21.90 5.99 27.85
N GLY A 18 21.25 6.27 28.98
CA GLY A 18 20.63 5.27 29.87
C GLY A 18 19.23 4.82 29.45
N GLN A 19 18.63 5.47 28.44
CA GLN A 19 17.28 5.16 27.95
C GLN A 19 17.26 4.11 26.82
N GLY A 20 18.43 3.66 26.36
CA GLY A 20 18.55 2.80 25.16
C GLY A 20 18.71 1.30 25.41
N ILE A 21 18.69 0.83 26.66
CA ILE A 21 18.91 -0.58 27.01
C ILE A 21 17.66 -1.10 27.74
N PRO A 22 17.06 -2.24 27.33
CA PRO A 22 15.96 -2.84 28.07
C PRO A 22 16.39 -3.01 29.52
N GLN A 23 15.62 -2.42 30.44
CA GLN A 23 15.79 -2.63 31.87
C GLN A 23 15.61 -4.14 32.10
N LEU A 24 16.69 -4.87 32.39
CA LEU A 24 16.58 -6.29 32.74
C LEU A 24 16.16 -6.39 34.21
N PRO A 25 15.13 -7.19 34.55
CA PRO A 25 14.35 -8.08 33.68
C PRO A 25 13.33 -7.33 32.78
N TYR A 26 13.33 -7.67 31.48
CA TYR A 26 12.45 -7.06 30.47
C TYR A 26 10.98 -7.20 30.87
N ASN A 27 10.26 -6.08 30.85
CA ASN A 27 8.83 -6.04 31.09
C ASN A 27 8.09 -6.17 29.75
N PRO A 28 7.36 -7.27 29.50
CA PRO A 28 6.63 -7.46 28.25
C PRO A 28 5.36 -6.62 28.12
N ASP A 29 4.91 -5.99 29.21
CA ASP A 29 3.81 -5.01 29.27
C ASP A 29 4.45 -3.62 29.43
N GLU A 30 4.87 -3.02 28.33
CA GLU A 30 5.67 -1.80 28.33
C GLU A 30 4.86 -0.60 28.83
N ASN A 31 3.58 -0.57 28.47
CA ASN A 31 2.68 0.53 28.83
C ASN A 31 2.05 0.38 30.23
N GLY A 32 2.21 -0.79 30.87
CA GLY A 32 1.75 -1.09 32.23
C GLY A 32 0.23 -1.25 32.36
N ASP A 33 -0.47 -1.64 31.30
CA ASP A 33 -1.93 -1.78 31.29
C ASP A 33 -2.41 -3.16 31.79
N GLY A 34 -1.47 -4.05 32.13
CA GLY A 34 -1.73 -5.39 32.63
C GLY A 34 -2.03 -6.42 31.54
N LEU A 35 -1.94 -6.03 30.26
CA LEU A 35 -2.08 -6.88 29.09
C LEU A 35 -0.83 -6.79 28.23
N ILE A 36 -0.59 -7.82 27.41
CA ILE A 36 0.44 -7.78 26.38
C ILE A 36 -0.30 -7.62 25.06
N GLY A 37 -0.37 -6.37 24.58
CA GLY A 37 -1.08 -5.96 23.39
C GLY A 37 -0.18 -5.62 22.21
N VAL A 38 -0.81 -5.19 21.12
CA VAL A 38 -0.10 -4.66 19.93
C VAL A 38 0.81 -3.47 20.29
N PRO A 39 0.41 -2.52 21.17
CA PRO A 39 1.30 -1.43 21.59
C PRO A 39 2.62 -1.93 22.19
N ASP A 40 2.59 -2.96 23.03
CA ASP A 40 3.79 -3.52 23.67
C ASP A 40 4.71 -4.20 22.66
N LEU A 41 4.13 -4.90 21.68
CA LEU A 41 4.88 -5.49 20.57
C LEU A 41 5.52 -4.41 19.69
N GLN A 42 4.82 -3.30 19.42
CA GLN A 42 5.38 -2.18 18.67
C GLN A 42 6.53 -1.51 19.44
N ALA A 43 6.37 -1.31 20.74
CA ALA A 43 7.42 -0.79 21.61
C ALA A 43 8.65 -1.71 21.61
N LEU A 44 8.44 -3.02 21.73
CA LEU A 44 9.50 -4.04 21.64
C LEU A 44 10.23 -3.98 20.29
N LEU A 45 9.50 -3.95 19.17
CA LEU A 45 10.11 -3.87 17.85
C LEU A 45 10.94 -2.59 17.69
N SER A 46 10.42 -1.45 18.16
CA SER A 46 11.14 -0.17 18.14
C SER A 46 12.45 -0.19 18.93
N GLN A 47 12.48 -0.91 20.06
CA GLN A 47 13.68 -1.10 20.89
C GLN A 47 14.80 -1.83 20.12
N TYR A 48 14.44 -2.76 19.23
CA TYR A 48 15.38 -3.53 18.41
C TYR A 48 15.62 -2.92 17.03
N GLY A 49 15.08 -1.72 16.75
CA GLY A 49 15.16 -1.09 15.43
C GLY A 49 14.43 -1.88 14.35
N LEU A 50 13.46 -2.69 14.74
CA LEU A 50 12.59 -3.44 13.83
C LEU A 50 11.30 -2.65 13.62
N GLU A 51 10.78 -2.68 12.40
CA GLU A 51 9.46 -2.15 12.09
C GLU A 51 8.40 -3.24 12.16
N PHE A 52 7.20 -2.89 12.61
CA PHE A 52 6.05 -3.76 12.46
C PHE A 52 5.65 -3.75 10.99
N ASN A 53 5.93 -4.85 10.28
CA ASN A 53 5.57 -4.99 8.89
C ASN A 53 4.52 -6.11 8.72
N SER A 54 3.25 -5.71 8.57
CA SER A 54 2.16 -6.64 8.27
C SER A 54 1.93 -6.88 6.77
N ALA A 55 2.59 -6.13 5.88
CA ALA A 55 2.35 -6.17 4.44
C ALA A 55 3.68 -6.10 3.67
N VAL A 56 3.97 -7.10 2.84
CA VAL A 56 5.17 -7.07 1.99
C VAL A 56 5.03 -5.93 1.00
N LEU A 57 5.85 -4.91 1.17
CA LEU A 57 5.93 -3.76 0.27
C LEU A 57 6.91 -4.07 -0.87
N SER A 58 6.57 -3.62 -2.07
CA SER A 58 7.52 -3.52 -3.18
C SER A 58 8.63 -2.51 -2.84
N GLU A 59 9.81 -2.66 -3.47
CA GLU A 59 10.96 -1.78 -3.22
C GLU A 59 10.68 -0.31 -3.57
N ASP A 60 9.73 -0.07 -4.48
CA ASP A 60 9.22 1.25 -4.88
C ASP A 60 8.07 1.77 -4.00
N GLY A 61 7.54 0.94 -3.09
CA GLY A 61 6.40 1.29 -2.23
C GLY A 61 5.06 1.42 -2.97
N GLU A 62 5.02 1.15 -4.28
CA GLU A 62 3.83 1.32 -5.12
C GLU A 62 2.84 0.16 -4.92
N ASN A 63 3.34 -1.00 -4.50
CA ASN A 63 2.55 -2.22 -4.32
C ASN A 63 2.75 -2.82 -2.94
N ALA A 64 1.66 -3.26 -2.31
CA ALA A 64 1.68 -3.93 -1.02
C ALA A 64 0.85 -5.22 -1.08
N VAL A 65 1.38 -6.32 -0.55
CA VAL A 65 0.66 -7.60 -0.45
C VAL A 65 0.64 -8.09 0.99
N VAL A 66 -0.55 -8.41 1.49
CA VAL A 66 -0.76 -8.95 2.84
C VAL A 66 -1.49 -10.28 2.78
N ASN A 67 -1.01 -11.25 3.55
CA ASN A 67 -1.72 -12.50 3.80
C ASN A 67 -2.66 -12.31 5.00
N ILE A 68 -3.96 -12.45 4.79
CA ILE A 68 -4.97 -12.28 5.84
C ILE A 68 -5.52 -13.61 6.38
N GLY A 69 -4.89 -14.73 6.02
CA GLY A 69 -5.21 -16.06 6.53
C GLY A 69 -5.94 -16.95 5.53
N ASP A 70 -6.51 -18.05 6.05
CA ASP A 70 -7.23 -19.06 5.27
C ASP A 70 -8.74 -18.85 5.42
N MET A 71 -9.44 -18.62 4.32
CA MET A 71 -10.89 -18.38 4.33
C MET A 71 -11.54 -18.70 2.98
N SER A 72 -12.87 -18.67 2.92
CA SER A 72 -13.61 -18.81 1.66
C SER A 72 -13.44 -17.57 0.77
N TYR A 73 -13.65 -17.70 -0.55
CA TYR A 73 -13.45 -16.55 -1.45
C TYR A 73 -14.34 -15.33 -1.10
N PRO A 74 -15.65 -15.49 -0.78
CA PRO A 74 -16.48 -14.36 -0.39
C PRO A 74 -15.98 -13.65 0.88
N GLU A 75 -15.49 -14.40 1.86
CA GLU A 75 -14.87 -13.85 3.07
C GLU A 75 -13.56 -13.13 2.74
N CYS A 76 -12.74 -13.71 1.86
CA CYS A 76 -11.50 -13.09 1.38
C CYS A 76 -11.78 -11.75 0.70
N ALA A 77 -12.69 -11.72 -0.27
CA ALA A 77 -13.06 -10.50 -0.99
C ALA A 77 -13.74 -9.46 -0.09
N SER A 78 -14.51 -9.88 0.91
CA SER A 78 -15.09 -8.98 1.91
C SER A 78 -14.00 -8.39 2.81
N SER A 79 -13.11 -9.24 3.32
CA SER A 79 -12.04 -8.85 4.23
C SER A 79 -11.05 -7.90 3.56
N CYS A 80 -10.63 -8.17 2.32
CA CYS A 80 -9.78 -7.24 1.57
C CYS A 80 -10.45 -5.88 1.38
N ARG A 81 -11.75 -5.83 1.04
CA ARG A 81 -12.47 -4.55 0.88
C ARG A 81 -12.72 -3.79 2.18
N ASN A 82 -12.65 -4.47 3.33
CA ASN A 82 -12.79 -3.85 4.63
C ASN A 82 -11.45 -3.33 5.18
N LEU A 83 -10.32 -3.65 4.54
CA LEU A 83 -9.04 -3.02 4.87
C LEU A 83 -9.06 -1.53 4.47
N PRO A 84 -8.41 -0.65 5.25
CA PRO A 84 -8.38 0.77 4.94
C PRO A 84 -7.60 1.04 3.64
N GLY A 85 -8.22 1.75 2.70
CA GLY A 85 -7.60 2.13 1.42
C GLY A 85 -8.25 1.44 0.22
N PHE A 86 -7.42 1.01 -0.74
CA PHE A 86 -7.84 0.46 -2.04
C PHE A 86 -7.46 -1.02 -2.19
N TRP A 87 -7.55 -1.78 -1.10
CA TRP A 87 -7.22 -3.20 -1.09
C TRP A 87 -8.23 -4.01 -1.89
N SER A 88 -7.71 -4.95 -2.68
CA SER A 88 -8.49 -5.95 -3.38
C SER A 88 -7.84 -7.33 -3.21
N VAL A 89 -8.53 -8.40 -3.60
CA VAL A 89 -7.91 -9.73 -3.60
C VAL A 89 -6.75 -9.69 -4.59
N ALA A 90 -5.61 -10.28 -4.25
CA ALA A 90 -4.41 -10.23 -5.07
C ALA A 90 -4.64 -10.89 -6.44
N THR A 91 -4.13 -10.27 -7.50
CA THR A 91 -3.98 -10.90 -8.81
C THR A 91 -2.72 -11.77 -8.85
N LEU A 92 -2.53 -12.51 -9.95
CA LEU A 92 -1.30 -13.29 -10.14
C LEU A 92 -0.05 -12.38 -10.22
N GLU A 93 -0.20 -11.17 -10.76
CA GLU A 93 0.90 -10.21 -10.91
C GLU A 93 1.39 -9.70 -9.56
N ASP A 94 0.44 -9.35 -8.68
CA ASP A 94 0.71 -8.86 -7.32
C ASP A 94 1.52 -9.87 -6.51
N LEU A 95 1.20 -11.15 -6.68
CA LEU A 95 1.87 -12.26 -6.03
C LEU A 95 3.32 -12.48 -6.51
N GLY A 96 3.73 -11.84 -7.61
CA GLY A 96 5.11 -11.88 -8.09
C GLY A 96 6.12 -11.43 -7.02
N ILE A 97 5.76 -10.43 -6.21
CA ILE A 97 6.61 -9.88 -5.15
C ILE A 97 6.88 -10.93 -4.06
N VAL A 98 5.89 -11.77 -3.75
CA VAL A 98 5.96 -12.80 -2.71
C VAL A 98 6.11 -14.21 -3.27
N TRP A 99 6.43 -14.36 -4.56
CA TRP A 99 6.34 -15.63 -5.28
C TRP A 99 7.11 -16.77 -4.62
N SER A 100 8.31 -16.49 -4.10
CA SER A 100 9.15 -17.48 -3.42
C SER A 100 8.49 -18.05 -2.15
N THR A 101 7.64 -17.28 -1.47
CA THR A 101 6.93 -17.69 -0.26
C THR A 101 5.72 -18.58 -0.55
N LEU A 102 5.20 -18.54 -1.79
CA LEU A 102 4.01 -19.26 -2.21
C LEU A 102 4.29 -20.73 -2.53
N TYR A 103 5.55 -21.13 -2.65
CA TYR A 103 5.95 -22.48 -3.10
C TYR A 103 5.42 -23.61 -2.20
N SER A 104 5.14 -23.33 -0.92
CA SER A 104 4.56 -24.29 0.03
C SER A 104 3.03 -24.21 0.14
N THR A 105 2.38 -23.28 -0.56
CA THR A 105 0.95 -23.04 -0.46
C THR A 105 0.19 -23.84 -1.52
N TYR A 106 -0.82 -24.60 -1.09
CA TYR A 106 -1.58 -25.49 -1.97
C TYR A 106 -2.73 -24.79 -2.71
N HIS A 107 -3.38 -23.81 -2.07
CA HIS A 107 -4.55 -23.12 -2.61
C HIS A 107 -4.49 -21.63 -2.28
N ILE A 108 -4.52 -20.77 -3.30
CA ILE A 108 -4.52 -19.30 -3.15
C ILE A 108 -5.67 -18.71 -3.95
N TRP A 109 -6.45 -17.85 -3.29
CA TRP A 109 -7.47 -17.05 -3.98
C TRP A 109 -6.83 -15.98 -4.84
N LEU A 110 -7.30 -15.86 -6.09
CA LEU A 110 -6.89 -14.84 -7.02
C LEU A 110 -8.06 -13.99 -7.47
N HIS A 111 -7.84 -12.68 -7.54
CA HIS A 111 -8.69 -11.82 -8.32
C HIS A 111 -8.42 -12.04 -9.80
N ARG A 112 -9.50 -12.18 -10.57
CA ARG A 112 -9.47 -12.33 -12.02
C ARG A 112 -9.89 -11.01 -12.64
N SER A 113 -8.97 -10.41 -13.37
CA SER A 113 -9.14 -9.13 -14.07
C SER A 113 -9.80 -9.30 -15.45
N ASP A 114 -10.00 -10.53 -15.93
CA ASP A 114 -10.83 -10.76 -17.10
C ASP A 114 -12.31 -10.54 -16.77
N SER A 115 -13.14 -10.24 -17.76
CA SER A 115 -14.58 -10.04 -17.62
C SER A 115 -15.35 -11.28 -17.12
N SER A 116 -14.63 -12.31 -16.66
CA SER A 116 -15.18 -13.48 -15.99
C SER A 116 -15.71 -13.06 -14.62
N PRO A 117 -16.99 -13.33 -14.31
CA PRO A 117 -17.54 -13.07 -12.98
C PRO A 117 -16.97 -13.99 -11.89
N ASN A 118 -16.11 -14.94 -12.26
CA ASN A 118 -15.63 -16.00 -11.39
C ASN A 118 -14.23 -15.70 -10.85
N PRO A 119 -13.98 -15.98 -9.56
CA PRO A 119 -12.64 -15.86 -9.00
C PRO A 119 -11.62 -16.78 -9.67
N GLY A 120 -10.34 -16.49 -9.49
CA GLY A 120 -9.28 -17.45 -9.77
C GLY A 120 -8.94 -18.24 -8.52
N LEU A 121 -8.54 -19.49 -8.69
CA LEU A 121 -7.87 -20.26 -7.65
C LEU A 121 -6.56 -20.78 -8.23
N LEU A 122 -5.44 -20.40 -7.62
CA LEU A 122 -4.15 -20.98 -7.96
C LEU A 122 -3.95 -22.24 -7.11
N VAL A 123 -3.71 -23.36 -7.79
CA VAL A 123 -3.44 -24.65 -7.16
C VAL A 123 -2.02 -25.07 -7.53
N ASN A 124 -1.14 -25.25 -6.53
CA ASN A 124 0.24 -25.70 -6.74
C ASN A 124 0.32 -27.23 -6.96
N SER A 125 -0.61 -27.76 -7.74
CA SER A 125 -0.61 -29.12 -8.26
C SER A 125 -0.49 -28.95 -9.76
N GLY A 126 0.62 -29.37 -10.35
CA GLY A 126 0.95 -29.21 -11.78
C GLY A 126 -0.02 -29.86 -12.77
N ASN A 127 -1.26 -30.13 -12.37
CA ASN A 127 -2.36 -30.55 -13.21
C ASN A 127 -3.69 -30.25 -12.51
N ASN A 128 -4.49 -29.38 -13.15
CA ASN A 128 -5.90 -29.59 -13.55
C ASN A 128 -6.77 -28.34 -13.34
N ASN A 129 -7.57 -28.05 -14.35
CA ASN A 129 -8.69 -27.10 -14.34
C ASN A 129 -9.77 -27.57 -13.37
N TRP A 130 -9.67 -27.23 -12.08
CA TRP A 130 -10.79 -27.43 -11.17
C TRP A 130 -11.79 -26.30 -11.41
N SER A 131 -13.08 -26.64 -11.47
CA SER A 131 -14.11 -25.61 -11.62
C SER A 131 -14.12 -24.76 -10.34
N VAL A 132 -13.85 -23.47 -10.51
CA VAL A 132 -13.80 -22.47 -9.42
C VAL A 132 -15.11 -22.48 -8.59
N TYR A 133 -16.23 -22.81 -9.22
CA TYR A 133 -17.56 -22.82 -8.62
C TYR A 133 -17.70 -23.76 -7.42
N GLU A 134 -17.06 -24.93 -7.44
CA GLU A 134 -17.16 -25.89 -6.32
C GLU A 134 -16.28 -25.50 -5.13
N GLN A 135 -15.32 -24.60 -5.34
CA GLN A 135 -14.32 -24.24 -4.35
C GLN A 135 -14.58 -22.90 -3.67
N MET A 136 -15.58 -22.10 -4.08
CA MET A 136 -15.83 -20.79 -3.45
C MET A 136 -16.07 -20.90 -1.92
N TYR A 137 -16.49 -22.08 -1.44
CA TYR A 137 -16.69 -22.39 -0.03
C TYR A 137 -15.52 -23.15 0.63
N SER A 138 -14.52 -23.59 -0.14
CA SER A 138 -13.32 -24.18 0.43
C SER A 138 -12.43 -23.10 1.04
N SER A 139 -11.67 -23.48 2.06
CA SER A 139 -10.70 -22.59 2.67
C SER A 139 -9.42 -22.58 1.85
N ALA A 140 -8.97 -21.40 1.45
CA ALA A 140 -7.69 -21.20 0.77
C ALA A 140 -7.01 -19.93 1.29
N LYS A 141 -5.71 -19.79 1.04
CA LYS A 141 -4.95 -18.60 1.46
C LYS A 141 -5.50 -17.38 0.75
N CYS A 142 -5.82 -16.36 1.54
CA CYS A 142 -6.29 -15.08 1.06
C CYS A 142 -5.16 -14.05 1.14
N PHE A 143 -4.78 -13.54 -0.03
CA PHE A 143 -3.88 -12.40 -0.14
C PHE A 143 -4.67 -11.19 -0.60
N CYS A 144 -4.47 -10.07 0.08
CA CYS A 144 -4.95 -8.78 -0.37
C CYS A 144 -3.79 -7.98 -0.93
N ALA A 145 -4.02 -7.31 -2.05
CA ALA A 145 -3.07 -6.41 -2.66
C ALA A 145 -3.62 -4.99 -2.72
N ALA A 146 -2.74 -4.03 -2.53
CA ALA A 146 -2.99 -2.61 -2.76
C ALA A 146 -1.98 -2.11 -3.79
N HIS A 147 -2.49 -1.48 -4.84
CA HIS A 147 -1.70 -0.83 -5.90
C HIS A 147 -1.93 0.66 -5.82
N GLU A 148 -0.86 1.44 -5.69
CA GLU A 148 -0.96 2.87 -5.86
C GLU A 148 -1.43 3.14 -7.30
N LEU A 149 -2.62 3.71 -7.43
CA LEU A 149 -3.07 4.17 -8.73
C LEU A 149 -2.11 5.27 -9.19
N PRO A 150 -1.68 5.26 -10.46
CA PRO A 150 -0.90 6.35 -11.02
C PRO A 150 -1.60 7.67 -10.71
N LYS A 151 -0.94 8.56 -9.97
CA LYS A 151 -1.52 9.85 -9.65
C LYS A 151 -1.60 10.64 -10.95
N VAL A 152 -2.81 11.06 -11.31
CA VAL A 152 -3.06 11.86 -12.52
C VAL A 152 -3.60 13.21 -12.09
N GLU A 153 -3.01 14.28 -12.58
CA GLU A 153 -3.55 15.62 -12.47
C GLU A 153 -4.39 15.95 -13.70
N TYR A 154 -5.48 16.67 -13.49
CA TYR A 154 -6.34 17.17 -14.55
C TYR A 154 -6.33 18.69 -14.59
N PHE A 155 -6.34 19.24 -15.80
CA PHE A 155 -6.41 20.69 -16.01
C PHE A 155 -7.36 20.99 -17.17
N LYS A 156 -8.11 22.08 -17.06
CA LYS A 156 -9.04 22.53 -18.09
C LYS A 156 -8.68 23.95 -18.51
N CYS A 157 -8.35 24.12 -19.78
CA CYS A 157 -8.27 25.42 -20.43
C CYS A 157 -9.68 25.85 -20.85
N ILE A 158 -10.08 27.05 -20.48
CA ILE A 158 -11.36 27.68 -20.84
C ILE A 158 -11.05 29.10 -21.30
N GLY A 159 -11.51 29.47 -22.48
CA GLY A 159 -11.48 30.86 -22.94
C GLY A 159 -12.81 31.56 -22.77
N TYR A 160 -12.78 32.88 -22.62
CA TYR A 160 -13.98 33.71 -22.40
C TYR A 160 -14.06 34.88 -23.40
N GLY A 161 -15.27 35.34 -23.70
CA GLY A 161 -15.50 36.53 -24.53
C GLY A 161 -15.26 36.31 -26.03
N SER A 162 -14.92 37.38 -26.75
CA SER A 162 -14.68 37.35 -28.21
C SER A 162 -13.43 36.55 -28.60
N ASP A 163 -12.47 36.45 -27.66
CA ASP A 163 -11.14 35.88 -27.91
C ASP A 163 -11.02 34.48 -27.27
N ALA A 164 -12.16 33.88 -26.89
CA ALA A 164 -12.24 32.61 -26.18
C ALA A 164 -11.50 31.46 -26.87
N ILE A 165 -11.45 31.47 -28.21
CA ILE A 165 -10.72 30.45 -28.97
C ILE A 165 -9.21 30.62 -28.80
N GLU A 166 -8.72 31.85 -28.94
CA GLU A 166 -7.29 32.16 -28.85
C GLU A 166 -6.75 31.93 -27.44
N GLU A 167 -7.49 32.37 -26.42
CA GLU A 167 -7.16 32.12 -25.01
C GLU A 167 -7.06 30.62 -24.69
N CYS A 168 -8.03 29.83 -25.17
CA CYS A 168 -8.03 28.39 -24.95
C CYS A 168 -6.84 27.70 -25.63
N VAL A 169 -6.52 28.10 -26.87
CA VAL A 169 -5.39 27.55 -27.64
C VAL A 169 -4.06 27.89 -26.98
N LEU A 170 -3.86 29.15 -26.56
CA LEU A 170 -2.63 29.58 -25.87
C LEU A 170 -2.42 28.83 -24.56
N CYS A 171 -3.48 28.71 -23.75
CA CYS A 171 -3.45 27.92 -22.53
C CYS A 171 -3.08 26.45 -22.78
N ALA A 172 -3.71 25.82 -23.79
CA ALA A 172 -3.44 24.42 -24.12
C ALA A 172 -2.00 24.22 -24.59
N GLN A 173 -1.49 25.11 -25.46
CA GLN A 173 -0.11 25.05 -25.93
C GLN A 173 0.91 25.23 -24.80
N GLN A 174 0.64 26.15 -23.88
CA GLN A 174 1.46 26.33 -22.69
C GLN A 174 1.46 25.06 -21.82
N LYS A 175 0.28 24.47 -21.56
CA LYS A 175 0.21 23.25 -20.76
C LYS A 175 0.90 22.07 -21.45
N VAL A 176 0.80 21.95 -22.77
CA VAL A 176 1.54 20.93 -23.51
C VAL A 176 3.06 21.10 -23.40
N SER A 177 3.59 22.33 -23.39
CA SER A 177 5.02 22.57 -23.16
C SER A 177 5.46 22.31 -21.71
N GLU A 178 4.53 22.40 -20.76
CA GLU A 178 4.69 21.98 -19.36
C GLU A 178 4.52 20.46 -19.14
N GLY A 179 4.35 19.67 -20.22
CA GLY A 179 4.27 18.20 -20.14
C GLY A 179 2.85 17.64 -19.98
N TRP A 180 1.81 18.44 -20.21
CA TRP A 180 0.42 17.98 -20.19
C TRP A 180 -0.02 17.37 -21.53
N TYR A 181 -0.94 16.41 -21.47
CA TYR A 181 -1.49 15.70 -22.62
C TYR A 181 -2.98 16.03 -22.79
N PRO A 182 -3.46 16.32 -24.02
CA PRO A 182 -4.88 16.56 -24.26
C PRO A 182 -5.71 15.27 -24.14
N LEU A 183 -6.84 15.32 -23.42
CA LEU A 183 -7.78 14.19 -23.25
C LEU A 183 -8.77 14.04 -24.41
N SER A 184 -9.06 15.15 -25.08
CA SER A 184 -10.06 15.23 -26.14
C SER A 184 -9.59 16.21 -27.23
N PRO A 185 -10.14 16.12 -28.45
CA PRO A 185 -9.97 17.18 -29.43
C PRO A 185 -10.50 18.49 -28.84
N SER A 186 -9.77 19.60 -29.03
CA SER A 186 -10.22 20.89 -28.49
C SER A 186 -11.62 21.22 -29.01
N THR A 187 -12.54 21.48 -28.10
CA THR A 187 -13.74 22.24 -28.47
C THR A 187 -13.34 23.70 -28.62
N ALA A 188 -14.02 24.47 -29.46
CA ALA A 188 -13.59 25.83 -29.82
C ALA A 188 -13.22 26.71 -28.62
N THR A 189 -13.82 26.51 -27.44
CA THR A 189 -13.58 27.32 -26.24
C THR A 189 -13.08 26.55 -25.02
N THR A 190 -12.94 25.21 -25.10
CA THR A 190 -12.44 24.40 -23.97
C THR A 190 -11.54 23.24 -24.41
N GLN A 191 -10.49 22.99 -23.63
CA GLN A 191 -9.56 21.86 -23.79
C GLN A 191 -9.30 21.20 -22.44
N ASP A 192 -9.57 19.91 -22.35
CA ASP A 192 -9.24 19.08 -21.19
C ASP A 192 -7.84 18.47 -21.37
N LEU A 193 -7.01 18.54 -20.32
CA LEU A 193 -5.66 18.01 -20.29
C LEU A 193 -5.43 17.16 -19.04
N TRP A 194 -4.45 16.26 -19.12
CA TRP A 194 -3.99 15.43 -18.01
C TRP A 194 -2.46 15.30 -18.01
N ARG A 195 -1.87 15.00 -16.86
CA ARG A 195 -0.46 14.56 -16.74
C ARG A 195 -0.28 13.64 -15.56
N TRP A 196 0.84 12.91 -15.51
CA TRP A 196 1.26 12.22 -14.30
C TRP A 196 1.59 13.24 -13.21
N ALA A 197 1.08 13.02 -12.00
CA ALA A 197 1.47 13.79 -10.83
C ALA A 197 2.84 13.31 -10.33
N GLU A 198 3.67 14.24 -9.89
CA GLU A 198 4.96 13.95 -9.22
C GLU A 198 4.76 13.64 -7.74
#